data_AF-Q6DLZ7-F1
#
_entry.id   AF-Q6DLZ7-F1
#
_cell.length_a   1.000
_cell.length_b   1.000
_cell.length_c   1.000
_cell.angle_alpha   90.00
_cell.angle_beta   90.00
_cell.angle_gamma   90.00
#
_symmetry.space_group_name_H-M   'P 1'
#
loop_
_entity.id
_entity.type
_entity.pdbx_description
1 polymer ?
#
loop_
_entity_poly.entity_id
_entity_poly.type
_entity_poly.pdbx_seq_one_letter_code
_entity_poly.pdbx_strand_id
1 'polypeptide(L)'
;VQTFKAACETFDVSGKHHIEIPKLYTSNVTWDPHHYRLRQDSEPLELNKALSSMHAKHVFTMRLKSQQNLQSPKSSRTTLLVELSCEGSQAPSYLPGEHLGVFPCNQPALVQGILERVVDGPDPHQPVCLETLCENGSYWVKDKRLPPCSLSQALTYFLDITTPPTQLLLRKLAQLATEEAEKQRLETLCQPSDYNKWKFTNSPTFLEVLEEFPSLRVSASFLLSQLPIL
;
A
#
# COMPACT_ATOMS: atom_id res chain seq x y z
N VAL A 1 8.37 0.13 20.25
CA VAL A 1 8.99 0.71 21.46
C VAL A 1 9.96 -0.26 22.15
N GLN A 2 9.58 -1.51 22.44
CA GLN A 2 10.49 -2.50 23.06
C GLN A 2 11.75 -2.78 22.23
N THR A 3 11.62 -2.98 20.91
CA THR A 3 12.78 -3.20 20.02
C THR A 3 13.74 -2.02 19.97
N PHE A 4 13.22 -0.79 20.01
CA PHE A 4 14.03 0.42 20.06
C PHE A 4 14.79 0.54 21.38
N LYS A 5 14.12 0.29 22.52
CA LYS A 5 14.77 0.27 23.84
C LYS A 5 15.86 -0.81 23.91
N ALA A 6 15.58 -2.02 23.44
CA ALA A 6 16.55 -3.11 23.37
C ALA A 6 17.75 -2.78 22.48
N ALA A 7 17.53 -2.09 21.34
CA ALA A 7 18.63 -1.61 20.49
C ALA A 7 19.44 -0.50 21.19
N CYS A 8 18.79 0.48 21.83
CA CYS A 8 19.49 1.52 22.60
C CYS A 8 20.32 0.95 23.76
N GLU A 9 19.85 -0.11 24.41
CA GLU A 9 20.61 -0.86 25.42
C GLU A 9 21.79 -1.63 24.79
N THR A 10 21.57 -2.28 23.65
CA THR A 10 22.61 -3.05 22.94
C THR A 10 23.75 -2.15 22.44
N PHE A 11 23.45 -0.92 22.00
CA PHE A 11 24.41 0.01 21.42
C PHE A 11 24.85 1.14 22.39
N ASP A 12 24.52 1.01 23.69
CA ASP A 12 24.82 1.94 24.79
C ASP A 12 24.60 3.42 24.45
N VAL A 13 23.44 3.71 23.83
CA VAL A 13 23.07 5.08 23.44
C VAL A 13 22.72 5.89 24.69
N SER A 14 23.47 6.97 24.95
CA SER A 14 23.28 7.86 26.10
C SER A 14 22.02 8.74 25.93
N GLY A 15 21.13 8.76 26.94
CA GLY A 15 19.83 9.46 26.89
C GLY A 15 18.62 8.65 27.40
N LYS A 16 18.87 7.67 28.27
CA LYS A 16 18.03 6.50 28.65
C LYS A 16 16.58 6.77 29.13
N HIS A 17 16.18 8.00 29.39
CA HIS A 17 14.90 8.31 30.06
C HIS A 17 14.00 9.35 29.39
N HIS A 18 14.42 10.03 28.31
CA HIS A 18 13.65 11.13 27.71
C HIS A 18 13.61 11.15 26.17
N ILE A 19 13.92 10.03 25.51
CA ILE A 19 13.63 9.94 24.07
C ILE A 19 12.12 9.70 23.91
N GLU A 20 11.37 10.79 23.90
CA GLU A 20 9.98 10.78 23.41
C GLU A 20 10.02 10.45 21.93
N ILE A 21 9.69 9.21 21.59
CA ILE A 21 9.47 8.81 20.21
C ILE A 21 8.14 9.46 19.81
N PRO A 22 8.11 10.39 18.83
CA PRO A 22 6.84 10.97 18.39
C PRO A 22 5.86 9.85 18.02
N LYS A 23 4.57 10.02 18.33
CA LYS A 23 3.56 8.98 18.06
C LYS A 23 3.57 8.51 16.60
N LEU A 24 3.95 9.39 15.68
CA LEU A 24 4.18 9.08 14.27
C LEU A 24 5.15 7.88 14.03
N TYR A 25 6.12 7.68 14.93
CA TYR A 25 7.11 6.59 14.88
C TYR A 25 6.78 5.43 15.83
N THR A 26 5.71 5.55 16.63
CA THR A 26 5.14 4.43 17.39
C THR A 26 3.96 3.87 16.61
N SER A 27 4.14 2.75 15.94
CA SER A 27 3.03 2.10 15.24
C SER A 27 1.94 1.68 16.24
N ASN A 28 0.79 2.35 16.19
CA ASN A 28 -0.39 1.88 16.92
C ASN A 28 -0.79 0.51 16.37
N VAL A 29 -0.90 -0.46 17.27
CA VAL A 29 -1.35 -1.83 16.95
C VAL A 29 -2.84 -1.82 16.62
N THR A 30 -3.57 -0.81 17.07
CA THR A 30 -4.99 -0.63 16.82
C THR A 30 -5.22 0.35 15.67
N TRP A 31 -6.25 0.07 14.88
CA TRP A 31 -6.80 0.99 13.92
C TRP A 31 -8.19 1.40 14.40
N ASP A 32 -8.41 2.71 14.58
CA ASP A 32 -9.70 3.24 15.02
C ASP A 32 -10.39 3.91 13.84
N PRO A 33 -11.55 3.40 13.37
CA PRO A 33 -12.28 3.99 12.26
C PRO A 33 -12.70 5.44 12.51
N HIS A 34 -12.90 5.86 13.78
CA HIS A 34 -13.33 7.21 14.12
C HIS A 34 -12.23 8.27 13.92
N HIS A 35 -10.98 7.85 13.73
CA HIS A 35 -9.87 8.76 13.41
C HIS A 35 -9.70 9.01 11.91
N TYR A 36 -10.53 8.39 11.06
CA TYR A 36 -10.45 8.51 9.62
C TYR A 36 -11.80 8.90 9.04
N ARG A 37 -11.81 9.78 8.05
CA ARG A 37 -13.00 10.04 7.25
C ARG A 37 -12.63 10.27 5.79
N LEU A 38 -13.58 9.96 4.91
CA LEU A 38 -13.45 10.21 3.47
C LEU A 38 -14.29 11.44 3.12
N ARG A 39 -13.66 12.42 2.48
CA ARG A 39 -14.33 13.59 1.91
C ARG A 39 -14.39 13.43 0.40
N GLN A 40 -15.55 13.67 -0.19
CA GLN A 40 -15.67 13.72 -1.64
C GLN A 40 -14.79 14.83 -2.19
N ASP A 41 -14.10 14.50 -3.26
CA ASP A 41 -13.34 15.44 -4.08
C ASP A 41 -13.95 15.45 -5.49
N SER A 42 -13.78 16.56 -6.19
CA SER A 42 -14.30 16.76 -7.54
C SER A 42 -13.19 16.94 -8.58
N GLU A 43 -11.93 17.07 -8.14
CA GLU A 43 -10.82 17.22 -9.06
C GLU A 43 -10.47 15.88 -9.72
N PRO A 44 -10.30 15.84 -11.06
CA PRO A 44 -9.83 14.65 -11.74
C PRO A 44 -8.37 14.35 -11.37
N LEU A 45 -8.03 13.06 -11.34
CA LEU A 45 -6.68 12.62 -11.02
C LEU A 45 -5.72 12.87 -12.19
N GLU A 46 -4.80 13.80 -11.99
CA GLU A 46 -3.62 13.99 -12.85
C GLU A 46 -2.48 13.06 -12.43
N LEU A 47 -2.45 11.85 -12.98
CA LEU A 47 -1.57 10.76 -12.51
C LEU A 47 -0.08 11.13 -12.45
N ASN A 48 0.48 11.75 -13.50
CA ASN A 48 1.90 12.14 -13.50
C ASN A 48 2.23 13.15 -12.40
N LYS A 49 1.33 14.13 -12.17
CA LYS A 49 1.49 15.14 -11.13
C LYS A 49 1.40 14.51 -9.74
N ALA A 50 0.44 13.60 -9.55
CA ALA A 50 0.27 12.83 -8.34
C ALA A 50 1.52 12.01 -7.99
N LEU A 51 1.99 11.16 -8.92
CA LEU A 51 3.20 10.35 -8.72
C LEU A 51 4.43 11.23 -8.50
N SER A 52 4.57 12.33 -9.25
CA SER A 52 5.67 13.26 -9.06
C SER A 52 5.71 13.85 -7.65
N SER A 53 4.54 14.27 -7.14
CA SER A 53 4.41 14.82 -5.79
C SER A 53 4.63 13.78 -4.71
N MET A 54 4.09 12.57 -4.86
CA MET A 54 4.22 11.50 -3.87
C MET A 54 5.66 11.02 -3.69
N HIS A 55 6.39 10.88 -4.80
CA HIS A 55 7.75 10.32 -4.77
C HIS A 55 8.85 11.40 -4.83
N ALA A 56 8.48 12.68 -4.91
CA ALA A 56 9.40 13.80 -5.09
C ALA A 56 10.37 13.58 -6.29
N LYS A 57 9.82 13.12 -7.42
CA LYS A 57 10.56 12.85 -8.67
C LYS A 57 9.83 13.50 -9.85
N HIS A 58 10.56 13.80 -10.91
CA HIS A 58 9.94 14.22 -12.16
C HIS A 58 9.43 12.98 -12.92
N VAL A 59 8.11 12.84 -13.03
CA VAL A 59 7.46 11.74 -13.75
C VAL A 59 6.93 12.23 -15.09
N PHE A 60 7.19 11.45 -16.13
CA PHE A 60 6.72 11.72 -17.49
C PHE A 60 6.16 10.44 -18.11
N THR A 61 5.29 10.59 -19.11
CA THR A 61 4.68 9.46 -19.79
C THR A 61 5.48 9.07 -21.02
N MET A 62 5.74 7.77 -21.16
CA MET A 62 6.23 7.16 -22.40
C MET A 62 5.17 6.19 -22.93
N ARG A 63 5.11 6.00 -24.25
CA ARG A 63 4.22 5.04 -24.90
C ARG A 63 4.98 3.77 -25.25
N LEU A 64 4.34 2.63 -25.08
CA LEU A 64 4.87 1.36 -25.58
C LEU A 64 4.87 1.39 -27.11
N LYS A 65 6.06 1.33 -27.71
CA LYS A 65 6.24 1.28 -29.16
C LYS A 65 6.20 -0.15 -29.67
N SER A 66 6.93 -1.05 -29.02
CA SER A 66 6.96 -2.46 -29.37
C SER A 66 7.35 -3.32 -28.16
N GLN A 67 6.96 -4.60 -28.23
CA GLN A 67 7.31 -5.61 -27.25
C GLN A 67 7.59 -6.93 -27.97
N GLN A 68 8.71 -7.57 -27.67
CA GLN A 68 9.12 -8.83 -28.31
C GLN A 68 9.66 -9.81 -27.27
N ASN A 69 9.22 -11.07 -27.32
CA ASN A 69 9.84 -12.15 -26.54
C ASN A 69 11.20 -12.52 -27.15
N LEU A 70 12.25 -12.43 -26.35
CA LEU A 70 13.62 -12.77 -26.71
C LEU A 70 13.92 -14.28 -26.53
N GLN A 71 13.03 -15.01 -25.87
CA GLN A 71 13.21 -16.43 -25.60
C GLN A 71 12.52 -17.32 -26.64
N SER A 72 12.98 -18.56 -26.75
CA SER A 72 12.30 -19.59 -27.54
C SER A 72 10.86 -19.81 -27.03
N PRO A 73 9.89 -20.08 -27.91
CA PRO A 73 8.54 -20.48 -27.50
C PRO A 73 8.47 -21.74 -26.64
N LYS A 74 9.54 -22.56 -26.63
CA LYS A 74 9.66 -23.76 -25.78
C LYS A 74 10.18 -23.46 -24.37
N SER A 75 10.59 -22.21 -24.09
CA SER A 75 11.09 -21.82 -22.78
C SER A 75 9.96 -21.80 -21.74
N SER A 76 10.27 -22.20 -20.51
CA SER A 76 9.37 -22.04 -19.36
C SER A 76 9.37 -20.61 -18.80
N ARG A 77 10.28 -19.76 -19.27
CA ARG A 77 10.40 -18.35 -18.87
C ARG A 77 10.11 -17.44 -20.05
N THR A 78 9.92 -16.16 -19.76
CA THR A 78 9.77 -15.12 -20.78
C THR A 78 10.71 -13.96 -20.44
N THR A 79 11.35 -13.39 -21.46
CA THR A 79 12.14 -12.17 -21.33
C THR A 79 11.76 -11.26 -22.47
N LEU A 80 11.33 -10.05 -22.15
CA LEU A 80 10.75 -9.13 -23.12
C LEU A 80 11.75 -8.02 -23.45
N LEU A 81 11.98 -7.80 -24.74
CA LEU A 81 12.48 -6.53 -25.24
C LEU A 81 11.30 -5.57 -25.30
N VAL A 82 11.45 -4.40 -24.67
CA VAL A 82 10.43 -3.35 -24.61
C VAL A 82 11.03 -2.09 -25.20
N GLU A 83 10.38 -1.54 -26.22
CA GLU A 83 10.72 -0.24 -26.81
C GLU A 83 9.69 0.79 -26.39
N LEU A 84 10.15 1.94 -25.90
CA LEU A 84 9.31 3.04 -25.46
C LEU A 84 9.55 4.27 -26.33
N SER A 85 8.50 5.05 -26.61
CA SER A 85 8.57 6.32 -27.35
C SER A 85 8.03 7.48 -26.50
N CYS A 86 8.61 8.66 -26.71
CA CYS A 86 8.10 9.92 -26.18
C CYS A 86 7.46 10.69 -27.33
N GLU A 87 6.13 10.85 -27.32
CA GLU A 87 5.43 11.76 -28.24
C GLU A 87 5.08 13.04 -27.48
N GLY A 88 5.50 14.19 -27.97
CA GLY A 88 5.09 15.52 -27.46
C GLY A 88 5.70 15.98 -26.12
N SER A 89 6.45 15.13 -25.43
CA SER A 89 7.24 15.51 -24.24
C SER A 89 8.72 15.70 -24.63
N GLN A 90 9.47 16.57 -23.94
CA GLN A 90 10.94 16.53 -24.06
C GLN A 90 11.39 15.12 -23.68
N ALA A 91 11.94 14.38 -24.64
CA ALA A 91 12.45 13.04 -24.37
C ALA A 91 13.52 13.13 -23.28
N PRO A 92 13.50 12.22 -22.28
CA PRO A 92 14.55 12.21 -21.27
C PRO A 92 15.89 11.98 -21.96
N SER A 93 16.86 12.85 -21.70
CA SER A 93 18.24 12.56 -22.06
C SER A 93 18.76 11.46 -21.14
N TYR A 94 19.33 10.41 -21.72
CA TYR A 94 19.96 9.35 -20.94
C TYR A 94 21.26 8.89 -21.61
N LEU A 95 22.14 8.31 -20.81
CA LEU A 95 23.38 7.68 -21.27
C LEU A 95 23.30 6.15 -21.13
N PRO A 96 24.06 5.40 -21.95
CA PRO A 96 24.18 3.96 -21.77
C PRO A 96 24.67 3.61 -20.35
N GLY A 97 23.93 2.74 -19.66
CA GLY A 97 24.18 2.34 -18.28
C GLY A 97 23.30 3.03 -17.24
N GLU A 98 22.50 4.02 -17.62
CA GLU A 98 21.48 4.61 -16.76
C GLU A 98 20.21 3.75 -16.66
N HIS A 99 19.39 4.02 -15.65
CA HIS A 99 18.19 3.26 -15.33
C HIS A 99 16.93 4.10 -15.56
N LEU A 100 15.87 3.44 -16.02
CA LEU A 100 14.54 4.02 -16.10
C LEU A 100 13.68 3.46 -14.95
N GLY A 101 13.22 4.34 -14.07
CA GLY A 101 12.19 3.99 -13.08
C GLY A 101 10.82 3.91 -13.75
N VAL A 102 10.09 2.82 -13.52
CA VAL A 102 8.75 2.60 -14.09
C VAL A 102 7.77 2.44 -12.94
N PHE A 103 6.70 3.24 -12.94
CA PHE A 103 5.57 3.06 -12.03
C PHE A 103 4.57 2.07 -12.66
N PRO A 104 4.39 0.88 -12.09
CA PRO A 104 3.45 -0.11 -12.62
C PRO A 104 2.01 0.22 -12.21
N CYS A 105 1.07 -0.59 -12.71
CA CYS A 105 -0.28 -0.66 -12.19
C CYS A 105 -0.61 -2.08 -11.78
N ASN A 106 -1.45 -2.23 -10.76
CA ASN A 106 -1.91 -3.54 -10.32
C ASN A 106 -2.86 -4.16 -11.35
N GLN A 107 -2.95 -5.50 -11.32
CA GLN A 107 -3.84 -6.23 -12.23
C GLN A 107 -5.31 -5.88 -11.96
N PRO A 108 -6.13 -5.61 -13.00
CA PRO A 108 -7.54 -5.26 -12.82
C PRO A 108 -8.35 -6.29 -12.03
N ALA A 109 -8.04 -7.59 -12.21
CA ALA A 109 -8.71 -8.67 -11.48
C ALA A 109 -8.46 -8.60 -9.96
N LEU A 110 -7.23 -8.28 -9.53
CA LEU A 110 -6.91 -8.12 -8.11
C LEU A 110 -7.60 -6.89 -7.51
N VAL A 111 -7.59 -5.78 -8.25
CA VAL A 111 -8.27 -4.54 -7.84
C VAL A 111 -9.76 -4.81 -7.67
N GLN A 112 -10.40 -5.42 -8.67
CA GLN A 112 -11.82 -5.73 -8.65
C GLN A 112 -12.17 -6.69 -7.51
N GLY A 113 -11.40 -7.77 -7.32
CA GLY A 113 -11.61 -8.70 -6.22
C GLY A 113 -11.55 -8.03 -4.85
N ILE A 114 -10.63 -7.09 -4.64
CA ILE A 114 -10.57 -6.33 -3.38
C ILE A 114 -11.79 -5.41 -3.23
N LEU A 115 -12.18 -4.70 -4.30
CA LEU A 115 -13.34 -3.80 -4.28
C LEU A 115 -14.63 -4.52 -3.89
N GLU A 116 -14.82 -5.76 -4.36
CA GLU A 116 -15.98 -6.60 -4.03
C GLU A 116 -16.02 -7.04 -2.56
N ARG A 117 -14.88 -6.99 -1.86
CA ARG A 117 -14.77 -7.35 -0.43
C ARG A 117 -14.91 -6.14 0.50
N VAL A 118 -14.92 -4.91 -0.03
CA VAL A 118 -15.08 -3.68 0.77
C VAL A 118 -16.51 -3.56 1.27
N VAL A 119 -16.67 -3.32 2.57
CA VAL A 119 -18.00 -3.38 3.24
C VAL A 119 -18.68 -2.02 3.36
N ASP A 120 -17.91 -0.95 3.32
CA ASP A 120 -18.39 0.43 3.43
C ASP A 120 -17.43 1.42 2.75
N GLY A 121 -18.03 2.46 2.13
CA GLY A 121 -17.30 3.51 1.44
C GLY A 121 -18.16 4.26 0.43
N PRO A 122 -17.61 5.34 -0.16
CA PRO A 122 -18.18 5.97 -1.34
C PRO A 122 -18.13 5.00 -2.54
N ASP A 123 -18.78 5.39 -3.64
CA ASP A 123 -18.61 4.69 -4.92
C ASP A 123 -17.12 4.49 -5.25
N PRO A 124 -16.66 3.29 -5.66
CA PRO A 124 -15.26 3.00 -5.91
C PRO A 124 -14.57 3.89 -6.95
N HIS A 125 -15.34 4.55 -7.82
CA HIS A 125 -14.86 5.45 -8.86
C HIS A 125 -15.03 6.94 -8.49
N GLN A 126 -15.73 7.26 -7.40
CA GLN A 126 -15.84 8.63 -6.89
C GLN A 126 -14.51 9.08 -6.27
N PRO A 127 -13.90 10.18 -6.75
CA PRO A 127 -12.72 10.74 -6.11
C PRO A 127 -12.99 11.16 -4.67
N VAL A 128 -12.07 10.81 -3.78
CA VAL A 128 -12.09 11.19 -2.37
C VAL A 128 -10.73 11.61 -1.87
N CYS A 129 -10.73 12.34 -0.76
CA CYS A 129 -9.56 12.66 0.03
C CYS A 129 -9.72 12.03 1.42
N LEU A 130 -8.69 11.32 1.88
CA LEU A 130 -8.61 10.81 3.24
C LEU A 130 -8.25 11.95 4.18
N GLU A 131 -9.00 12.11 5.25
CA GLU A 131 -8.66 13.01 6.36
C GLU A 131 -8.47 12.21 7.64
N THR A 132 -7.47 12.60 8.42
CA THR A 132 -7.16 12.04 9.74
C THR A 132 -7.48 13.05 10.83
N LEU A 133 -8.00 12.56 11.95
CA LEU A 133 -8.23 13.39 13.12
C LEU A 133 -6.88 13.72 13.77
N CYS A 134 -6.62 14.99 14.09
CA CYS A 134 -5.37 15.38 14.74
C CYS A 134 -5.25 14.76 16.15
N GLU A 135 -4.03 14.70 16.69
CA GLU A 135 -3.75 13.96 17.93
C GLU A 135 -4.54 14.43 19.15
N ASN A 136 -4.95 15.69 19.19
CA ASN A 136 -5.76 16.26 20.28
C ASN A 136 -7.27 16.20 20.00
N GLY A 137 -7.70 15.55 18.90
CA GLY A 137 -9.10 15.34 18.55
C GLY A 137 -9.85 16.59 18.07
N SER A 138 -9.17 17.72 17.86
CA SER A 138 -9.84 19.02 17.69
C SER A 138 -10.17 19.41 16.25
N TYR A 139 -9.44 18.90 15.25
CA TYR A 139 -9.63 19.21 13.85
C TYR A 139 -9.19 18.08 12.93
N TRP A 140 -9.67 18.12 11.69
CA TRP A 140 -9.35 17.14 10.65
C TRP A 140 -8.25 17.68 9.74
N VAL A 141 -7.32 16.81 9.37
CA VAL A 141 -6.18 17.14 8.50
C VAL A 141 -6.21 16.23 7.29
N LYS A 142 -6.01 16.80 6.10
CA LYS A 142 -5.82 15.99 4.88
C LYS A 142 -4.60 15.10 5.04
N ASP A 143 -4.80 13.82 4.82
CA ASP A 143 -3.72 12.86 4.74
C ASP A 143 -2.87 13.19 3.50
N LYS A 144 -1.54 13.30 3.70
CA LYS A 144 -0.61 13.69 2.64
C LYS A 144 0.02 12.49 1.94
N ARG A 145 -0.32 11.26 2.36
CA ARG A 145 0.26 10.03 1.85
C ARG A 145 -0.26 9.72 0.45
N LEU A 146 -1.54 10.01 0.20
CA LEU A 146 -2.20 9.80 -1.08
C LEU A 146 -2.75 11.13 -1.61
N PRO A 147 -2.69 11.35 -2.94
CA PRO A 147 -3.42 12.43 -3.58
C PRO A 147 -4.93 12.15 -3.50
N PRO A 148 -5.79 13.17 -3.72
CA PRO A 148 -7.20 12.93 -3.99
C PRO A 148 -7.36 11.97 -5.16
N CYS A 149 -8.03 10.84 -4.93
CA CYS A 149 -8.26 9.81 -5.92
C CYS A 149 -9.44 8.92 -5.50
N SER A 150 -9.99 8.18 -6.45
CA SER A 150 -10.98 7.15 -6.15
C SER A 150 -10.33 5.91 -5.54
N LEU A 151 -11.11 5.06 -4.85
CA LEU A 151 -10.58 3.83 -4.27
C LEU A 151 -9.99 2.90 -5.36
N SER A 152 -10.67 2.79 -6.50
CA SER A 152 -10.21 2.03 -7.65
C SER A 152 -8.85 2.53 -8.16
N GLN A 153 -8.67 3.85 -8.27
CA GLN A 153 -7.39 4.45 -8.66
C GLN A 153 -6.30 4.21 -7.61
N ALA A 154 -6.61 4.32 -6.32
CA ALA A 154 -5.65 4.07 -5.24
C ALA A 154 -5.11 2.63 -5.29
N LEU A 155 -6.01 1.65 -5.39
CA LEU A 155 -5.65 0.24 -5.52
C LEU A 155 -4.93 -0.07 -6.85
N THR A 156 -5.18 0.70 -7.91
CA THR A 156 -4.54 0.47 -9.21
C THR A 156 -3.12 1.05 -9.27
N TYR A 157 -2.90 2.26 -8.77
CA TYR A 157 -1.68 3.03 -9.05
C TYR A 157 -0.83 3.38 -7.83
N PHE A 158 -1.40 3.38 -6.62
CA PHE A 158 -0.74 3.97 -5.45
C PHE A 158 -0.52 3.02 -4.28
N LEU A 159 -1.25 1.91 -4.21
CA LEU A 159 -1.21 0.98 -3.08
C LEU A 159 -0.65 -0.37 -3.48
N ASP A 160 0.24 -0.91 -2.65
CA ASP A 160 0.73 -2.28 -2.79
C ASP A 160 -0.31 -3.25 -2.22
N ILE A 161 -0.86 -4.07 -3.11
CA ILE A 161 -1.84 -5.12 -2.80
C ILE A 161 -1.28 -6.53 -3.03
N THR A 162 0.00 -6.64 -3.37
CA THR A 162 0.63 -7.91 -3.80
C THR A 162 1.68 -8.40 -2.82
N THR A 163 2.34 -7.50 -2.09
CA THR A 163 3.26 -7.91 -1.02
C THR A 163 2.49 -8.52 0.15
N PRO A 164 2.94 -9.66 0.70
CA PRO A 164 2.32 -10.24 1.89
C PRO A 164 2.15 -9.25 3.04
N PRO A 165 0.93 -9.12 3.61
CA PRO A 165 0.65 -8.22 4.71
C PRO A 165 1.62 -8.40 5.88
N THR A 166 2.13 -7.29 6.40
CA THR A 166 3.03 -7.32 7.57
C THR A 166 2.31 -7.85 8.81
N GLN A 167 3.06 -8.38 9.79
CA GLN A 167 2.49 -8.77 11.10
C GLN A 167 1.68 -7.64 11.74
N LEU A 168 2.08 -6.38 11.56
CA LEU A 168 1.32 -5.24 12.07
C LEU A 168 -0.02 -5.07 11.35
N LEU A 169 -0.04 -5.22 10.02
CA LEU A 169 -1.28 -5.16 9.24
C LEU A 169 -2.21 -6.33 9.61
N LEU A 170 -1.67 -7.54 9.78
CA LEU A 170 -2.44 -8.70 10.25
C LEU A 170 -3.07 -8.47 11.63
N ARG A 171 -2.36 -7.84 12.58
CA ARG A 171 -2.93 -7.48 13.90
C ARG A 171 -4.10 -6.49 13.78
N LYS A 172 -4.02 -5.55 12.84
CA LYS A 172 -5.11 -4.61 12.57
C LYS A 172 -6.30 -5.32 11.92
N LEU A 173 -6.04 -6.22 10.96
CA LEU A 173 -7.08 -7.04 10.34
C LEU A 173 -7.79 -7.95 11.34
N ALA A 174 -7.08 -8.53 12.31
CA ALA A 174 -7.68 -9.35 13.36
C ALA A 174 -8.79 -8.60 14.14
N GLN A 175 -8.67 -7.28 14.30
CA GLN A 175 -9.70 -6.45 14.97
C GLN A 175 -10.95 -6.24 14.10
N LEU A 176 -10.86 -6.52 12.80
CA LEU A 176 -11.94 -6.37 11.82
C LEU A 176 -12.60 -7.70 11.44
N ALA A 177 -12.09 -8.82 11.97
CA ALA A 177 -12.69 -10.14 11.81
C ALA A 177 -13.93 -10.27 12.69
N THR A 178 -15.03 -10.73 12.11
CA THR A 178 -16.30 -10.92 12.83
C THR A 178 -16.43 -12.33 13.42
N GLU A 179 -15.68 -13.30 12.89
CA GLU A 179 -15.62 -14.66 13.42
C GLU A 179 -14.42 -14.83 14.36
N GLU A 180 -14.68 -15.32 15.58
CA GLU A 180 -13.66 -15.44 16.62
C GLU A 180 -12.55 -16.44 16.23
N ALA A 181 -12.89 -17.50 15.49
CA ALA A 181 -11.91 -18.48 15.00
C ALA A 181 -10.92 -17.86 14.00
N GLU A 182 -11.40 -17.01 13.08
CA GLU A 182 -10.56 -16.30 12.12
C GLU A 182 -9.69 -15.26 12.81
N LYS A 183 -10.25 -14.52 13.77
CA LYS A 183 -9.51 -13.57 14.60
C LYS A 183 -8.35 -14.25 15.34
N GLN A 184 -8.60 -15.35 16.05
CA GLN A 184 -7.56 -16.10 16.75
C GLN A 184 -6.50 -16.65 15.80
N ARG A 185 -6.91 -17.07 14.59
CA ARG A 185 -5.99 -17.51 13.55
C ARG A 185 -5.09 -16.36 13.07
N LEU A 186 -5.65 -15.19 12.80
CA LEU A 186 -4.89 -13.99 12.42
C LEU A 186 -3.92 -13.56 13.54
N GLU A 187 -4.35 -13.59 14.80
CA GLU A 187 -3.49 -13.30 15.96
C GLU A 187 -2.34 -14.30 16.10
N THR A 188 -2.59 -15.58 15.82
CA THR A 188 -1.56 -16.63 15.78
C THR A 188 -0.56 -16.38 14.64
N LEU A 189 -1.05 -16.03 13.44
CA LEU A 189 -0.20 -15.66 12.30
C LEU A 189 0.67 -14.43 12.56
N CYS A 190 0.36 -13.62 13.57
CA CYS A 190 1.20 -12.50 13.97
C CYS A 190 2.45 -12.94 14.76
N GLN A 191 2.58 -14.20 15.17
CA GLN A 191 3.77 -14.73 15.84
C GLN A 191 4.91 -14.93 14.84
N PRO A 192 6.19 -14.61 15.17
CA PRO A 192 7.29 -14.65 14.21
C PRO A 192 7.48 -16.00 13.49
N SER A 193 7.33 -17.12 14.20
CA SER A 193 7.44 -18.47 13.63
C SER A 193 6.38 -18.74 12.57
N ASP A 194 5.12 -18.50 12.94
CA ASP A 194 3.94 -18.79 12.12
C ASP A 194 3.85 -17.83 10.94
N TYR A 195 4.12 -16.54 11.17
CA TYR A 195 4.20 -15.53 10.14
C TYR A 195 5.22 -15.90 9.06
N ASN A 196 6.45 -16.22 9.45
CA ASN A 196 7.50 -16.54 8.50
C ASN A 196 7.14 -17.79 7.70
N LYS A 197 6.64 -18.85 8.36
CA LYS A 197 6.20 -20.07 7.67
C LYS A 197 5.08 -19.77 6.66
N TRP A 198 4.04 -19.05 7.07
CA TRP A 198 2.91 -18.69 6.20
C TRP A 198 3.35 -17.81 5.03
N LYS A 199 4.14 -16.76 5.30
CA LYS A 199 4.69 -15.87 4.28
C LYS A 199 5.55 -16.60 3.25
N PHE A 200 6.52 -17.42 3.67
CA PHE A 200 7.42 -18.10 2.74
C PHE A 200 6.74 -19.21 1.95
N THR A 201 5.73 -19.87 2.54
CA THR A 201 5.02 -20.97 1.86
C THR A 201 4.01 -20.45 0.85
N ASN A 202 3.25 -19.42 1.23
CA ASN A 202 2.08 -18.99 0.47
C ASN A 202 2.34 -17.68 -0.31
N SER A 203 3.18 -16.79 0.21
CA SER A 203 3.41 -15.42 -0.31
C SER A 203 2.11 -14.73 -0.78
N PRO A 204 1.08 -14.66 0.09
CA PRO A 204 -0.24 -14.27 -0.35
C PRO A 204 -0.34 -12.76 -0.60
N THR A 205 -1.06 -12.40 -1.65
CA THR A 205 -1.55 -11.06 -1.93
C THR A 205 -2.58 -10.63 -0.89
N PHE A 206 -2.90 -9.33 -0.84
CA PHE A 206 -3.92 -8.83 0.07
C PHE A 206 -5.31 -9.44 -0.21
N LEU A 207 -5.65 -9.67 -1.48
CA LEU A 207 -6.91 -10.31 -1.87
C LEU A 207 -7.01 -11.74 -1.33
N GLU A 208 -5.96 -12.55 -1.49
CA GLU A 208 -5.93 -13.93 -0.98
C GLU A 208 -6.10 -13.97 0.55
N VAL A 209 -5.63 -12.96 1.28
CA VAL A 209 -5.92 -12.83 2.73
C VAL A 209 -7.40 -12.55 2.99
N LEU A 210 -8.05 -11.68 2.21
CA LEU A 210 -9.49 -11.41 2.35
C LEU A 210 -10.37 -12.62 1.98
N GLU A 211 -9.83 -13.52 1.16
CA GLU A 211 -10.45 -14.80 0.77
C GLU A 211 -10.20 -15.90 1.81
N GLU A 212 -8.98 -15.99 2.38
CA GLU A 212 -8.64 -16.93 3.47
C GLU A 212 -9.44 -16.60 4.74
N PHE A 213 -9.74 -15.32 4.98
CA PHE A 213 -10.48 -14.82 6.15
C PHE A 213 -11.75 -14.07 5.72
N PRO A 214 -12.81 -14.79 5.30
CA PRO A 214 -14.02 -14.18 4.75
C PRO A 214 -14.79 -13.30 5.75
N SER A 215 -14.60 -13.49 7.06
CA SER A 215 -15.24 -12.69 8.11
C SER A 215 -14.66 -11.27 8.25
N LEU A 216 -13.54 -10.97 7.57
CA LEU A 216 -12.93 -9.64 7.57
C LEU A 216 -13.86 -8.60 6.95
N ARG A 217 -14.09 -7.52 7.71
CA ARG A 217 -14.90 -6.37 7.31
C ARG A 217 -14.00 -5.15 7.12
N VAL A 218 -13.42 -5.00 5.93
CA VAL A 218 -12.51 -3.88 5.61
C VAL A 218 -13.24 -2.73 4.92
N SER A 219 -13.02 -1.50 5.41
CA SER A 219 -13.61 -0.28 4.86
C SER A 219 -12.70 0.37 3.81
N ALA A 220 -13.26 1.25 2.98
CA ALA A 220 -12.46 2.07 2.08
C ALA A 220 -11.41 2.93 2.84
N SER A 221 -11.78 3.48 4.01
CA SER A 221 -10.86 4.27 4.84
C SER A 221 -9.73 3.43 5.43
N PHE A 222 -9.98 2.16 5.75
CA PHE A 222 -8.95 1.23 6.19
C PHE A 222 -7.92 1.01 5.07
N LEU A 223 -8.37 0.65 3.86
CA LEU A 223 -7.47 0.41 2.72
C LEU A 223 -6.61 1.64 2.41
N LEU A 224 -7.26 2.81 2.31
CA LEU A 224 -6.60 4.08 2.00
C LEU A 224 -5.68 4.59 3.11
N SER A 225 -5.76 4.08 4.34
CA SER A 225 -4.89 4.51 5.44
C SER A 225 -3.83 3.47 5.81
N GLN A 226 -4.07 2.17 5.56
CA GLN A 226 -3.24 1.10 6.10
C GLN A 226 -2.40 0.34 5.06
N LEU A 227 -2.82 0.30 3.79
CA LEU A 227 -2.04 -0.38 2.77
C LEU A 227 -0.76 0.39 2.42
N PRO A 228 0.40 -0.28 2.20
CA PRO A 228 1.64 0.37 1.80
C PRO A 228 1.52 1.09 0.45
N ILE A 229 2.46 2.00 0.17
CA ILE A 229 2.56 2.64 -1.15
C ILE A 229 3.23 1.67 -2.14
N LEU A 230 2.74 1.66 -3.38
CA LEU A 230 3.29 0.90 -4.51
C LEU A 230 4.68 1.40 -4.94
#